data_AF-A0A924BSN8-F1
#
_entry.id   AF-A0A924BSN8-F1
#
_cell.length_a   1.000
_cell.length_b   1.000
_cell.length_c   1.000
_cell.angle_alpha   90.00
_cell.angle_beta   90.00
_cell.angle_gamma   90.00
#
_symmetry.space_group_name_H-M   'P 1'
#
loop_
_entity.id
_entity.type
_entity.pdbx_description
1 polymer ?
#
loop_
_entity_poly.entity_id
_entity_poly.type
_entity_poly.pdbx_seq_one_letter_code
_entity_poly.pdbx_strand_id
1 'polypeptide(L)'
;MKPDRPMRYRLLIMLGCILFTAFTLSQFSLLIQSFLAIPYDWKLELAIVTGQLIFQFPFLYRKPFTVKLVYFENMLMVSLIGSLLLIPLLLVNHFYPLPIEAHVVYFAAVVATLFFEHRRRVQRLQLPEYLCYTWILYRVLILPFIL
;
A
#
# COMPACT_ATOMS: atom_id res chain seq x y z
N MET A 1 -20.52 14.45 2.31
CA MET A 1 -19.22 14.53 3.01
C MET A 1 -18.58 15.87 2.68
N LYS A 2 -18.64 16.83 3.60
CA LYS A 2 -17.95 18.12 3.45
C LYS A 2 -16.44 17.85 3.67
N PRO A 3 -15.52 18.41 2.87
CA PRO A 3 -14.10 18.27 3.15
C PRO A 3 -13.75 19.20 4.33
N ASP A 4 -13.68 18.65 5.54
CA ASP A 4 -13.34 19.42 6.76
C ASP A 4 -11.88 19.89 6.80
N ARG A 5 -11.01 19.36 5.93
CA ARG A 5 -9.58 19.73 5.88
C ARG A 5 -9.24 20.47 4.58
N PRO A 6 -8.45 21.55 4.64
CA PRO A 6 -7.98 22.25 3.46
C PRO A 6 -7.12 21.33 2.57
N MET A 7 -7.27 21.47 1.26
CA MET A 7 -6.61 20.62 0.25
C MET A 7 -5.09 20.49 0.45
N ARG A 8 -4.43 21.58 0.88
CA ARG A 8 -2.98 21.58 1.15
C ARG A 8 -2.60 20.56 2.22
N TYR A 9 -3.39 20.46 3.29
CA TYR A 9 -3.12 19.55 4.39
C TYR A 9 -3.33 18.07 4.01
N ARG A 10 -4.33 17.83 3.15
CA ARG A 10 -4.60 16.52 2.56
C ARG A 10 -3.41 16.01 1.76
N LEU A 11 -2.89 16.85 0.86
CA LEU A 11 -1.71 16.53 0.05
C LEU A 11 -0.46 16.29 0.91
N LEU A 12 -0.23 17.09 1.97
CA LEU A 12 0.90 16.88 2.89
C LEU A 12 0.82 15.53 3.61
N ILE A 13 -0.37 15.14 4.08
CA ILE A 13 -0.58 13.82 4.71
C ILE A 13 -0.32 12.70 3.70
N MET A 14 -0.89 12.82 2.48
CA MET A 14 -0.71 11.81 1.43
C MET A 14 0.77 11.64 1.10
N LEU A 15 1.50 12.74 0.95
CA LEU A 15 2.93 12.73 0.66
C LEU A 15 3.72 12.09 1.81
N GLY A 16 3.41 12.44 3.07
CA GLY A 16 4.01 11.80 4.24
C GLY A 16 3.75 10.30 4.30
N CYS A 17 2.52 9.85 3.99
CA CYS A 17 2.16 8.44 3.92
C CYS A 17 2.98 7.71 2.84
N ILE A 18 3.12 8.31 1.65
CA ILE A 18 3.89 7.74 0.54
C ILE A 18 5.36 7.60 0.93
N LEU A 19 5.98 8.66 1.47
CA LEU A 19 7.39 8.63 1.87
C LEU A 19 7.66 7.58 2.94
N PHE A 20 6.83 7.54 3.98
CA PHE A 20 6.98 6.56 5.06
C PHE A 20 6.79 5.13 4.54
N THR A 21 5.75 4.92 3.73
CA THR A 21 5.48 3.60 3.14
C THR A 21 6.63 3.14 2.27
N ALA A 22 7.12 4.01 1.38
CA ALA A 22 8.21 3.71 0.48
C ALA A 22 9.51 3.40 1.24
N PHE A 23 9.82 4.16 2.29
CA PHE A 23 10.98 3.89 3.14
C PHE A 23 10.89 2.52 3.82
N THR A 24 9.77 2.22 4.49
CA THR A 24 9.62 0.94 5.20
C THR A 24 9.63 -0.25 4.24
N LEU A 25 8.96 -0.15 3.09
CA LEU A 25 8.97 -1.23 2.09
C LEU A 25 10.36 -1.41 1.48
N SER A 26 11.12 -0.35 1.28
CA SER A 26 12.51 -0.44 0.82
C SER A 26 13.42 -1.12 1.85
N GLN A 27 13.21 -0.91 3.16
CA GLN A 27 13.95 -1.65 4.18
C GLN A 27 13.55 -3.14 4.20
N PHE A 28 12.27 -3.43 4.02
CA PHE A 28 11.78 -4.80 3.95
C PHE A 28 12.27 -5.52 2.69
N SER A 29 12.32 -4.85 1.53
CA SER A 29 12.77 -5.45 0.28
C SER A 29 14.23 -5.90 0.34
N LEU A 30 15.08 -5.21 1.11
CA LEU A 30 16.46 -5.64 1.36
C LEU A 30 16.54 -6.99 2.08
N LEU A 31 15.56 -7.31 2.94
CA LEU A 31 15.52 -8.61 3.64
C LEU A 31 15.12 -9.75 2.71
N ILE A 32 14.34 -9.46 1.67
CA ILE A 32 13.85 -10.45 0.71
C ILE A 32 14.51 -10.35 -0.66
N GLN A 33 15.57 -9.54 -0.80
CA GLN A 33 16.20 -9.23 -2.11
C GLN A 33 16.71 -10.48 -2.84
N SER A 34 17.06 -11.53 -2.10
CA SER A 34 17.47 -12.83 -2.66
C SER A 34 16.35 -13.56 -3.44
N PHE A 35 15.08 -13.18 -3.23
CA PHE A 35 13.92 -13.69 -3.95
C PHE A 35 13.40 -12.74 -5.04
N LEU A 36 14.00 -11.56 -5.20
CA LEU A 36 13.56 -10.58 -6.19
C LEU A 36 14.42 -10.70 -7.44
N ALA A 37 13.80 -10.85 -8.61
CA ALA A 37 14.50 -10.87 -9.89
C ALA A 37 15.16 -9.53 -10.25
N ILE A 38 14.69 -8.43 -9.67
CA ILE A 38 15.13 -7.06 -9.96
C ILE A 38 15.61 -6.38 -8.65
N PRO A 39 16.65 -5.54 -8.68
CA PRO A 39 17.00 -4.68 -7.54
C PRO A 39 15.81 -3.80 -7.15
N TYR A 40 15.37 -3.93 -5.91
CA TYR A 40 14.21 -3.20 -5.43
C TYR A 40 14.62 -1.82 -4.91
N ASP A 41 14.35 -0.79 -5.70
CA ASP A 41 14.65 0.59 -5.36
C ASP A 41 13.40 1.39 -4.98
N TRP A 42 13.60 2.48 -4.23
CA TRP A 42 12.53 3.44 -3.90
C TRP A 42 11.78 3.99 -5.13
N LYS A 43 12.46 4.07 -6.29
CA LYS A 43 11.86 4.50 -7.56
C LYS A 43 10.84 3.49 -8.09
N LEU A 44 11.15 2.20 -7.98
CA LEU A 44 10.25 1.12 -8.38
C LEU A 44 9.00 1.14 -7.48
N GLU A 45 9.18 1.30 -6.17
CA GLU A 45 8.07 1.42 -5.21
C GLU A 45 7.18 2.63 -5.53
N LEU A 46 7.78 3.78 -5.82
CA LEU A 46 7.04 4.97 -6.22
C LEU A 46 6.25 4.73 -7.52
N ALA A 47 6.83 4.03 -8.49
CA ALA A 47 6.18 3.67 -9.74
C ALA A 47 4.99 2.71 -9.51
N ILE A 48 5.15 1.70 -8.65
CA ILE A 48 4.09 0.74 -8.29
C ILE A 48 2.94 1.46 -7.56
N VAL A 49 3.24 2.28 -6.57
CA VAL A 49 2.21 3.03 -5.81
C VAL A 49 1.47 4.00 -6.72
N THR A 50 2.20 4.76 -7.56
CA THR A 50 1.60 5.73 -8.48
C THR A 50 0.78 5.03 -9.57
N GLY A 51 1.31 3.95 -10.14
CA GLY A 51 0.61 3.12 -11.10
C GLY A 51 -0.67 2.51 -10.51
N GLN A 52 -0.67 2.14 -9.23
CA GLN A 52 -1.87 1.63 -8.55
C GLN A 52 -2.96 2.69 -8.46
N LEU A 53 -2.60 3.92 -8.11
CA LEU A 53 -3.53 5.05 -8.05
C LEU A 53 -4.13 5.34 -9.43
N ILE A 54 -3.30 5.33 -10.49
CA ILE A 54 -3.73 5.52 -11.88
C ILE A 54 -4.65 4.37 -12.31
N PHE A 55 -4.30 3.11 -12.02
CA PHE A 55 -5.08 1.94 -12.40
C PHE A 55 -6.48 1.95 -11.76
N GLN A 56 -6.61 2.46 -10.53
CA GLN A 56 -7.90 2.54 -9.85
C GLN A 56 -8.75 3.76 -10.24
N PHE A 57 -8.17 4.76 -10.89
CA PHE A 57 -8.88 6.00 -11.24
C PHE A 57 -10.08 5.78 -12.20
N PRO A 58 -9.98 4.97 -13.28
CA PRO A 58 -11.10 4.69 -14.19
C PRO A 58 -12.29 4.02 -13.50
N PHE A 59 -12.03 3.16 -12.52
CA PHE A 59 -13.07 2.45 -11.76
C PHE A 59 -13.92 3.37 -10.87
N LEU A 60 -13.46 4.60 -10.67
CA LEU A 60 -14.14 5.65 -9.92
C LEU A 60 -14.68 6.77 -10.82
N TYR A 61 -14.66 6.65 -12.16
CA TYR A 61 -14.92 7.78 -13.07
C TYR A 61 -16.23 8.54 -12.76
N ARG A 62 -17.31 7.81 -12.44
CA ARG A 62 -18.65 8.35 -12.13
C ARG A 62 -18.77 9.04 -10.78
N LYS A 63 -17.74 8.97 -9.92
CA LYS A 63 -17.77 9.56 -8.57
C LYS A 63 -17.22 11.00 -8.59
N PRO A 64 -17.72 11.89 -7.73
CA PRO A 64 -17.22 13.26 -7.65
C PRO A 64 -15.76 13.26 -7.20
N PHE A 65 -15.01 14.27 -7.64
CA PHE A 65 -13.58 14.41 -7.35
C PHE A 65 -13.26 14.38 -5.85
N THR A 66 -14.13 14.93 -5.02
CA THR A 66 -14.01 14.89 -3.55
C THR A 66 -14.01 13.46 -3.00
N VAL A 67 -14.87 12.58 -3.54
CA VAL A 67 -14.93 11.16 -3.15
C VAL A 67 -13.71 10.41 -3.67
N LYS A 68 -13.24 10.70 -4.89
CA LYS A 68 -11.99 10.13 -5.43
C LYS A 68 -10.79 10.45 -4.53
N LEU A 69 -10.67 11.71 -4.10
CA LEU A 69 -9.61 12.12 -3.17
C LEU A 69 -9.72 11.42 -1.81
N VAL A 70 -10.91 11.36 -1.21
CA VAL A 70 -11.12 10.65 0.07
C VAL A 70 -10.77 9.17 -0.07
N TYR A 71 -11.09 8.56 -1.21
CA TYR A 71 -10.72 7.18 -1.49
C TYR A 71 -9.20 6.99 -1.56
N PHE A 72 -8.48 7.84 -2.31
CA PHE A 72 -7.02 7.76 -2.40
C PHE A 72 -6.33 7.99 -1.06
N GLU A 73 -6.81 8.92 -0.26
CA GLU A 73 -6.33 9.10 1.12
C GLU A 73 -6.55 7.84 1.96
N ASN A 74 -7.72 7.22 1.88
CA ASN A 74 -7.99 5.98 2.59
C ASN A 74 -7.08 4.85 2.12
N MET A 75 -6.80 4.76 0.81
CA MET A 75 -5.88 3.77 0.27
C MET A 75 -4.45 3.98 0.79
N LEU A 76 -3.95 5.22 0.80
CA LEU A 76 -2.63 5.54 1.35
C LEU A 76 -2.55 5.31 2.86
N MET A 77 -3.63 5.56 3.60
CA MET A 77 -3.70 5.25 5.04
C MET A 77 -3.68 3.74 5.30
N VAL A 78 -4.29 2.93 4.42
CA VAL A 78 -4.16 1.47 4.49
C VAL A 78 -2.69 1.08 4.28
N SER A 79 -2.02 1.60 3.25
CA SER A 79 -0.60 1.33 3.02
C SER A 79 0.27 1.72 4.22
N LEU A 80 0.00 2.89 4.82
CA LEU A 80 0.69 3.34 6.03
C LEU A 80 0.52 2.37 7.20
N ILE A 81 -0.69 1.84 7.43
CA ILE A 81 -0.93 0.80 8.44
C ILE A 81 -0.06 -0.43 8.16
N GLY A 82 0.02 -0.85 6.91
CA GLY A 82 0.86 -1.98 6.49
C GLY A 82 2.33 -1.74 6.84
N SER A 83 2.84 -0.56 6.52
CA SER A 83 4.22 -0.18 6.87
C SER A 83 4.43 -0.16 8.38
N LEU A 84 3.51 0.39 9.16
CA LEU A 84 3.59 0.34 10.63
C LEU A 84 3.61 -1.10 11.15
N LEU A 85 2.83 -2.01 10.55
CA LEU A 85 2.80 -3.42 10.91
C LEU A 85 4.08 -4.17 10.51
N LEU A 86 4.86 -3.67 9.55
CA LEU A 86 6.15 -4.24 9.17
C LEU A 86 7.29 -3.82 10.11
N ILE A 87 7.18 -2.69 10.81
CA ILE A 87 8.23 -2.20 11.71
C ILE A 87 8.60 -3.22 12.80
N PRO A 88 7.66 -3.90 13.49
CA PRO A 88 8.01 -4.95 14.45
C PRO A 88 8.88 -6.04 13.84
N LEU A 89 8.58 -6.47 12.61
CA LEU A 89 9.39 -7.47 11.91
C LEU A 89 10.79 -6.95 11.62
N LEU A 90 10.91 -5.71 11.11
CA LEU A 90 12.20 -5.08 10.83
C LEU A 90 13.06 -4.95 12.09
N LEU A 91 12.46 -4.54 13.21
CA LEU A 91 13.14 -4.42 14.50
C LEU A 91 13.60 -5.79 15.02
N VAL A 92 12.70 -6.78 15.04
CA VAL A 92 13.05 -8.14 15.50
C VAL A 92 14.17 -8.71 14.63
N ASN A 93 14.08 -8.57 13.31
CA ASN A 93 15.09 -9.08 12.40
C ASN A 93 16.45 -8.38 12.54
N HIS A 94 16.46 -7.11 12.94
CA HIS A 94 17.70 -6.37 13.20
C HIS A 94 18.47 -6.92 14.42
N PHE A 95 17.75 -7.30 15.48
CA PHE A 95 18.37 -7.88 16.69
C PHE A 95 18.55 -9.39 16.61
N TYR A 96 17.64 -10.09 15.94
CA TYR A 96 17.59 -11.54 15.80
C TYR A 96 17.29 -11.90 14.34
N PRO A 97 18.31 -12.17 13.51
CA PRO A 97 18.10 -12.51 12.11
C PRO A 97 17.18 -13.72 11.97
N LEU A 98 16.03 -13.50 11.34
CA LEU A 98 15.03 -14.54 11.06
C LEU A 98 15.30 -15.17 9.70
N PRO A 99 14.91 -16.45 9.51
CA PRO A 99 14.97 -17.09 8.21
C PRO A 99 13.94 -16.46 7.25
N ILE A 100 14.20 -16.57 5.95
CA ILE A 100 13.44 -15.85 4.92
C ILE A 100 11.97 -16.28 4.85
N GLU A 101 11.68 -17.54 5.16
CA GLU A 101 10.32 -18.08 5.23
C GLU A 101 9.48 -17.32 6.26
N ALA A 102 10.09 -16.91 7.38
CA ALA A 102 9.42 -16.11 8.40
C ALA A 102 9.08 -14.71 7.90
N HIS A 103 9.95 -14.07 7.11
CA HIS A 103 9.67 -12.77 6.49
C HIS A 103 8.49 -12.86 5.52
N VAL A 104 8.46 -13.89 4.67
CA VAL A 104 7.39 -14.10 3.68
C VAL A 104 6.06 -14.38 4.35
N VAL A 105 6.03 -15.27 5.35
CA VAL A 105 4.80 -15.60 6.10
C VAL A 105 4.27 -14.37 6.84
N TYR A 106 5.14 -13.61 7.50
CA TYR A 106 4.74 -12.38 8.19
C TYR A 106 4.20 -11.33 7.20
N PHE A 107 4.89 -11.13 6.07
CA PHE A 107 4.43 -10.21 5.04
C PHE A 107 3.07 -10.62 4.47
N ALA A 108 2.82 -11.90 4.23
CA ALA A 108 1.52 -12.39 3.81
C ALA A 108 0.41 -12.09 4.84
N ALA A 109 0.70 -12.24 6.13
CA ALA A 109 -0.23 -11.87 7.20
C ALA A 109 -0.52 -10.36 7.24
N VAL A 110 0.49 -9.51 7.03
CA VAL A 110 0.32 -8.06 6.88
C VAL A 110 -0.56 -7.75 5.66
N VAL A 111 -0.28 -8.34 4.50
CA VAL A 111 -1.07 -8.14 3.27
C VAL A 111 -2.52 -8.56 3.46
N ALA A 112 -2.78 -9.68 4.13
CA ALA A 112 -4.15 -10.11 4.46
C ALA A 112 -4.85 -9.06 5.35
N THR A 113 -4.17 -8.55 6.38
CA THR A 113 -4.69 -7.50 7.26
C THR A 113 -5.01 -6.22 6.46
N LEU A 114 -4.13 -5.81 5.55
CA LEU A 114 -4.35 -4.67 4.66
C LEU A 114 -5.58 -4.85 3.78
N PHE A 115 -5.80 -6.04 3.23
CA PHE A 115 -6.97 -6.34 2.41
C PHE A 115 -8.28 -6.19 3.20
N PHE A 116 -8.35 -6.73 4.42
CA PHE A 116 -9.52 -6.55 5.28
C PHE A 116 -9.76 -5.08 5.65
N GLU A 117 -8.70 -4.33 5.95
CA GLU A 117 -8.79 -2.90 6.23
C GLU A 117 -9.26 -2.08 5.02
N HIS A 118 -8.76 -2.41 3.83
CA HIS A 118 -9.20 -1.79 2.59
C HIS A 118 -10.68 -2.06 2.33
N ARG A 119 -11.11 -3.32 2.44
CA ARG A 119 -12.53 -3.70 2.30
C ARG A 119 -13.42 -2.95 3.27
N ARG A 120 -13.04 -2.91 4.55
CA ARG A 120 -13.76 -2.17 5.59
C ARG A 120 -13.92 -0.69 5.26
N ARG A 121 -12.87 -0.04 4.74
CA ARG A 121 -12.91 1.39 4.35
C ARG A 121 -13.73 1.63 3.09
N VAL A 122 -13.63 0.75 2.09
CA VAL A 122 -14.45 0.80 0.86
C VAL A 122 -15.94 0.72 1.20
N GLN A 123 -16.32 -0.23 2.06
CA GLN A 123 -17.70 -0.37 2.56
C GLN A 123 -18.17 0.87 3.33
N ARG A 124 -17.34 1.43 4.22
CA ARG A 124 -17.65 2.67 4.95
C ARG A 124 -17.84 3.89 4.02
N LEU A 125 -17.12 3.94 2.91
CA LEU A 125 -17.27 4.99 1.90
C LEU A 125 -18.45 4.74 0.94
N GLN A 126 -19.22 3.67 1.13
CA GLN A 126 -20.31 3.24 0.25
C GLN A 126 -19.84 3.10 -1.21
N LEU A 127 -18.59 2.68 -1.37
CA LEU A 127 -17.98 2.38 -2.66
C LEU A 127 -18.14 0.88 -2.95
N PRO A 128 -18.22 0.50 -4.23
CA PRO A 128 -18.45 -0.89 -4.59
C PRO A 128 -17.25 -1.77 -4.22
N GLU A 129 -17.54 -2.96 -3.69
CA GLU A 129 -16.50 -3.89 -3.20
C GLU A 129 -15.55 -4.37 -4.29
N TYR A 130 -15.94 -4.27 -5.57
CA TYR A 130 -15.06 -4.63 -6.68
C TYR A 130 -13.76 -3.84 -6.72
N LEU A 131 -13.69 -2.66 -6.09
CA LEU A 131 -12.44 -1.90 -5.93
C LEU A 131 -11.38 -2.66 -5.15
N CYS A 132 -11.78 -3.56 -4.25
CA CYS A 132 -10.84 -4.42 -3.54
C CYS A 132 -10.25 -5.48 -4.47
N TYR A 133 -11.04 -6.00 -5.41
CA TYR A 133 -10.56 -6.94 -6.42
C TYR A 133 -9.62 -6.26 -7.43
N THR A 134 -9.89 -5.00 -7.82
CA THR A 134 -8.96 -4.27 -8.70
C THR A 134 -7.62 -3.97 -8.02
N TRP A 135 -7.63 -3.75 -6.70
CA TRP A 135 -6.42 -3.63 -5.90
C TRP A 135 -5.58 -4.92 -5.93
N ILE A 136 -6.21 -6.07 -5.68
CA ILE A 136 -5.53 -7.39 -5.75
C ILE A 136 -5.03 -7.63 -7.18
N LEU A 137 -5.88 -7.40 -8.19
CA LEU A 137 -5.55 -7.63 -9.59
C LEU A 137 -4.29 -6.86 -9.99
N TYR A 138 -4.20 -5.58 -9.64
CA TYR A 138 -3.01 -4.78 -9.92
C TYR A 138 -1.74 -5.38 -9.29
N ARG A 139 -1.82 -5.84 -8.04
CA ARG A 139 -0.68 -6.46 -7.35
C ARG A 139 -0.29 -7.81 -7.97
N VAL A 140 -1.26 -8.63 -8.35
CA VAL A 140 -1.03 -9.91 -9.02
C VAL A 140 -0.42 -9.71 -10.41
N LEU A 141 -0.82 -8.66 -11.14
CA LEU A 141 -0.24 -8.34 -12.44
C LEU A 141 1.22 -7.90 -12.33
N ILE A 142 1.62 -7.28 -11.22
CA ILE A 142 2.97 -6.75 -11.03
C ILE A 142 3.93 -7.78 -10.43
N LEU A 143 3.45 -8.69 -9.58
CA LEU A 143 4.27 -9.70 -8.92
C LEU A 143 5.21 -10.46 -9.88
N PRO A 144 4.78 -10.94 -11.06
CA PRO A 144 5.66 -11.65 -12.01
C PRO A 144 6.78 -10.80 -12.61
N PHE A 145 6.71 -9.47 -12.52
CA PHE A 145 7.77 -8.57 -12.96
C PHE A 145 8.78 -8.27 -11.84
N ILE A 146 8.43 -8.55 -10.58
CA ILE A 146 9.23 -8.25 -9.40
C ILE A 146 9.95 -9.50 -8.88
N LEU A 147 9.25 -10.64 -8.88
CA LEU A 147 9.76 -11.95 -8.48
C LEU A 147 10.56 -12.61 -9.60
#